data_AF-A0A402AXX8-F1
#
_entry.id   AF-A0A402AXX8-F1
#
_cell.length_a   1.000
_cell.length_b   1.000
_cell.length_c   1.000
_cell.angle_alpha   90.00
_cell.angle_beta   90.00
_cell.angle_gamma   90.00
#
_symmetry.space_group_name_H-M   'P 1'
#
loop_
_entity.id
_entity.type
_entity.pdbx_description
1 polymer ?
#
loop_
_entity_poly.entity_id
_entity_poly.type
_entity_poly.pdbx_seq_one_letter_code
_entity_poly.pdbx_strand_id
1 'polypeptide(L)'
;MVASSFVGTFVYTILAEVTFEFLGLGDITRSSWGVMLFEAQSGQALLAGGWWWFIPPGFCVALLCAGLTFLNYGIDELANPRLRSEPKPKVERAKKEVLA
;
A
#
# COMPACT_ATOMS: atom_id res chain seq x y z
N MET A 1 -9.16 -14.17 6.98
CA MET A 1 -9.96 -13.79 5.79
C MET A 1 -10.67 -12.46 5.97
N VAL A 2 -11.58 -12.28 6.94
CA VAL A 2 -12.33 -11.00 7.11
C VAL A 2 -11.43 -9.77 7.36
N ALA A 3 -10.37 -9.90 8.17
CA ALA A 3 -9.47 -8.79 8.48
C ALA A 3 -8.63 -8.32 7.26
N SER A 4 -8.15 -9.26 6.44
CA SER A 4 -7.40 -8.95 5.21
C SER A 4 -8.32 -8.31 4.16
N SER A 5 -9.56 -8.78 4.03
CA SER A 5 -10.56 -8.19 3.13
C SER A 5 -10.94 -6.76 3.51
N PHE A 6 -11.15 -6.47 4.80
CA PHE A 6 -11.47 -5.13 5.30
C PHE A 6 -10.39 -4.12 4.91
N VAL A 7 -9.13 -4.45 5.14
CA VAL A 7 -8.04 -3.53 4.84
C VAL A 7 -7.84 -3.40 3.33
N GLY A 8 -7.95 -4.50 2.57
CA GLY A 8 -7.94 -4.44 1.11
C GLY A 8 -8.99 -3.47 0.54
N THR A 9 -10.20 -3.43 1.11
CA THR A 9 -11.24 -2.47 0.72
C THR A 9 -10.83 -1.03 1.02
N PHE A 10 -10.27 -0.73 2.20
CA PHE A 10 -9.78 0.62 2.52
C PHE A 10 -8.67 1.07 1.57
N VAL A 11 -7.70 0.18 1.28
CA VAL A 11 -6.64 0.45 0.30
C VAL A 11 -7.25 0.78 -1.06
N TYR A 12 -8.18 -0.05 -1.54
CA TYR A 12 -8.81 0.13 -2.86
C TYR A 12 -9.61 1.43 -2.95
N THR A 13 -10.37 1.79 -1.92
CA THR A 13 -11.16 3.02 -1.88
C THR A 13 -10.27 4.26 -1.97
N ILE A 14 -9.17 4.32 -1.22
CA ILE A 14 -8.23 5.44 -1.24
C ILE A 14 -7.54 5.53 -2.62
N LEU A 15 -7.10 4.40 -3.17
CA LEU A 15 -6.49 4.38 -4.50
C LEU A 15 -7.47 4.84 -5.59
N ALA A 16 -8.72 4.40 -5.50
CA ALA A 16 -9.77 4.78 -6.43
C ALA A 16 -10.06 6.28 -6.34
N GLU A 17 -10.20 6.85 -5.15
CA GLU A 17 -10.39 8.30 -4.95
C GLU A 17 -9.29 9.12 -5.62
N VAL A 18 -8.02 8.80 -5.31
CA VAL A 18 -6.86 9.49 -5.89
C VAL A 18 -6.82 9.35 -7.42
N THR A 19 -7.18 8.18 -7.95
CA THR A 19 -7.21 7.92 -9.40
C THR A 19 -8.34 8.68 -10.09
N PHE A 20 -9.53 8.73 -9.49
CA PHE A 20 -10.67 9.49 -10.01
C PHE A 20 -10.37 10.99 -10.07
N GLU A 21 -9.76 11.53 -9.02
CA GLU A 21 -9.35 12.93 -8.97
C GLU A 21 -8.22 13.24 -9.97
N PHE A 22 -7.26 12.32 -10.13
CA PHE A 22 -6.21 12.44 -11.15
C PHE A 22 -6.77 12.45 -12.57
N LEU A 23 -7.84 11.70 -12.85
CA LEU A 23 -8.53 11.75 -14.14
C LEU A 23 -9.40 13.02 -14.31
N GLY A 24 -9.51 13.88 -13.29
CA GLY A 24 -10.36 15.06 -13.29
C GLY A 24 -11.86 14.74 -13.16
N LEU A 25 -12.21 13.53 -12.72
CA LEU A 25 -13.59 13.06 -12.54
C LEU A 25 -14.13 13.28 -11.11
N GLY A 26 -13.28 13.79 -10.21
CA GLY A 26 -13.64 14.19 -8.85
C GLY A 26 -13.88 15.70 -8.72
N ASP A 27 -14.06 16.18 -7.50
CA ASP A 27 -14.21 17.61 -7.22
C ASP A 27 -12.86 18.34 -7.33
N ILE A 28 -12.58 18.86 -8.54
CA ILE A 28 -11.37 19.63 -8.86
C ILE A 28 -11.29 20.99 -8.14
N THR A 29 -12.35 21.43 -7.46
CA THR A 29 -12.31 22.67 -6.65
C THR A 29 -11.63 22.47 -5.30
N ARG A 30 -11.50 21.20 -4.87
CA ARG A 30 -10.83 20.84 -3.61
C ARG A 30 -9.37 20.50 -3.89
N SER A 31 -8.45 21.15 -3.17
CA SER A 31 -7.02 20.85 -3.31
C SER A 31 -6.69 19.50 -2.68
N SER A 32 -6.62 18.47 -3.52
CA SER A 32 -6.16 17.12 -3.18
C SER A 32 -4.90 16.78 -3.97
N TRP A 33 -4.13 15.77 -3.54
CA TRP A 33 -2.93 15.36 -4.28
C TRP A 33 -3.23 14.80 -5.68
N GLY A 34 -4.40 14.18 -5.88
CA GLY A 34 -4.87 13.74 -7.20
C GLY A 34 -5.17 14.93 -8.11
N VAL A 35 -5.88 15.95 -7.60
CA VAL A 35 -6.16 17.20 -8.32
C VAL A 35 -4.87 17.97 -8.62
N MET A 36 -3.89 17.99 -7.71
CA MET A 36 -2.59 18.63 -7.96
C MET A 36 -1.81 17.96 -9.11
N LEU A 37 -1.91 16.63 -9.25
CA LEU A 37 -1.32 15.91 -10.39
C LEU A 37 -2.10 16.17 -11.69
N PHE A 38 -3.43 16.25 -11.62
CA PHE A 38 -4.27 16.62 -12.77
C PHE A 38 -3.96 18.04 -13.25
N GLU A 39 -3.87 19.01 -12.35
CA GLU A 39 -3.47 20.40 -12.62
C GLU A 39 -2.06 20.49 -13.21
N ALA A 40 -1.10 19.68 -12.72
CA ALA A 40 0.25 19.64 -13.28
C ALA A 40 0.25 19.12 -14.74
N GLN A 41 -0.64 18.18 -15.08
CA GLN A 41 -0.80 17.65 -16.43
C GLN A 41 -1.59 18.60 -17.35
N SER A 42 -2.68 19.18 -16.85
CA SER A 42 -3.58 20.10 -17.56
C SER A 42 -2.95 21.47 -17.79
N GLY A 43 -2.38 22.07 -16.75
CA GLY A 43 -1.80 23.42 -16.76
C GLY A 43 -0.45 23.54 -17.47
N GLN A 44 0.03 22.47 -18.12
CA GLN A 44 1.34 22.45 -18.80
C GLN A 44 2.48 22.92 -17.87
N ALA A 45 2.40 22.65 -16.56
CA ALA A 45 3.45 23.02 -15.61
C ALA A 45 4.81 22.38 -15.96
N LEU A 46 4.76 21.23 -16.64
CA LEU A 46 5.91 20.55 -17.23
C LEU A 46 6.57 21.39 -18.35
N LEU A 47 5.79 22.10 -19.16
CA LEU A 47 6.30 23.03 -20.18
C LEU A 47 6.75 24.38 -19.59
N ALA A 48 6.20 24.78 -18.45
CA ALA A 48 6.58 25.99 -17.73
C ALA A 48 7.87 25.83 -16.88
N GLY A 49 8.50 24.65 -16.88
CA GLY A 49 9.69 24.36 -16.05
C GLY A 49 9.38 24.17 -14.56
N GLY A 50 8.11 24.03 -14.19
CA GLY A 50 7.62 23.88 -12.82
C GLY A 50 7.70 22.45 -12.30
N TRP A 51 8.89 21.83 -12.34
CA TRP A 51 9.09 20.46 -11.81
C TRP A 51 8.68 20.31 -10.34
N TRP A 52 8.76 21.40 -9.58
CA TRP A 52 8.29 21.50 -8.19
C TRP A 52 6.79 21.31 -7.99
N TRP A 53 5.96 21.40 -9.05
CA TRP A 53 4.51 21.21 -8.94
C TRP A 53 4.07 19.75 -9.05
N PHE A 54 4.84 18.88 -9.72
CA PHE A 54 4.47 17.47 -9.91
C PHE A 54 5.28 16.52 -9.02
N ILE A 55 6.56 16.84 -8.74
CA ILE A 55 7.43 15.95 -7.97
C ILE A 55 6.92 15.72 -6.54
N PRO A 56 6.57 16.76 -5.75
CA PRO A 56 6.07 16.56 -4.39
C PRO A 56 4.78 15.73 -4.32
N PRO A 57 3.70 16.03 -5.07
CA PRO A 57 2.49 15.21 -4.99
C PRO A 57 2.72 13.80 -5.56
N GLY A 58 3.54 13.65 -6.61
CA GLY A 58 3.92 12.34 -7.13
C GLY A 58 4.69 11.49 -6.12
N PHE A 59 5.63 12.08 -5.39
CA PHE A 59 6.38 11.39 -4.33
C PHE A 59 5.49 11.01 -3.15
N CYS A 60 4.57 11.89 -2.74
CA CYS A 60 3.58 11.57 -1.71
C CYS A 60 2.69 10.39 -2.11
N VAL A 61 2.20 10.36 -3.35
CA VAL A 61 1.40 9.25 -3.88
C VAL A 61 2.22 7.96 -3.95
N ALA A 62 3.47 8.02 -4.40
CA ALA A 62 4.37 6.87 -4.42
C ALA A 62 4.63 6.32 -3.01
N LEU A 63 4.86 7.20 -2.03
CA LEU A 63 5.00 6.83 -0.61
C LEU A 63 3.73 6.20 -0.05
N LEU A 64 2.57 6.76 -0.40
CA LEU A 64 1.27 6.26 0.04
C LEU A 64 1.00 4.86 -0.52
N CYS A 65 1.26 4.64 -1.81
CA CYS A 65 1.20 3.32 -2.43
C CYS A 65 2.15 2.33 -1.75
N ALA A 66 3.42 2.71 -1.52
CA ALA A 66 4.39 1.86 -0.84
C ALA A 66 3.99 1.53 0.60
N GLY A 67 3.48 2.51 1.35
CA GLY A 67 2.97 2.33 2.71
C GLY A 67 1.77 1.39 2.77
N LEU A 68 0.84 1.52 1.82
CA LEU A 68 -0.32 0.62 1.70
C LEU A 68 0.11 -0.81 1.36
N THR A 69 1.11 -0.99 0.48
CA THR A 69 1.70 -2.29 0.19
C THR A 69 2.35 -2.91 1.42
N PHE A 70 3.12 -2.13 2.20
CA PHE A 70 3.69 -2.61 3.46
C PHE A 70 2.63 -2.96 4.50
N LEU A 71 1.56 -2.18 4.59
CA LEU A 71 0.43 -2.48 5.47
C LEU A 71 -0.24 -3.80 5.07
N ASN A 72 -0.45 -4.02 3.77
CA ASN A 72 -0.97 -5.27 3.24
C ASN A 72 -0.13 -6.47 3.68
N TYR A 73 1.20 -6.37 3.53
CA TYR A 73 2.13 -7.40 4.01
C TYR A 73 2.10 -7.59 5.53
N GLY A 74 2.07 -6.52 6.31
CA GLY A 74 1.99 -6.61 7.78
C GLY A 74 0.68 -7.26 8.25
N ILE A 75 -0.41 -7.06 7.51
CA ILE A 75 -1.69 -7.70 7.81
C ILE A 75 -1.68 -9.16 7.39
N ASP A 76 -1.04 -9.52 6.29
CA ASP A 76 -0.85 -10.91 5.92
C ASP A 76 0.01 -11.66 6.97
N GLU A 77 1.03 -11.00 7.52
CA GLU A 77 1.84 -11.51 8.64
C GLU A 77 0.98 -11.68 9.92
N LEU A 78 0.18 -10.67 10.27
CA LEU A 78 -0.69 -10.70 11.46
C LEU A 78 -1.84 -11.72 11.32
N ALA A 79 -2.39 -11.85 10.12
CA ALA A 79 -3.46 -12.78 9.79
C ALA A 79 -2.97 -14.22 9.65
N ASN A 80 -1.65 -14.45 9.55
CA ASN A 80 -1.06 -15.77 9.41
C ASN A 80 -0.29 -16.21 10.68
N PRO A 81 -0.97 -16.62 11.75
CA PRO A 81 -0.34 -17.11 12.99
C PRO A 81 0.39 -18.46 12.84
N ARG A 82 0.40 -19.07 11.64
CA ARG A 82 0.89 -20.45 11.41
C ARG A 82 2.41 -20.61 11.32
N LEU A 83 3.19 -19.55 11.16
CA LEU A 83 4.67 -19.66 11.19
C LEU A 83 5.25 -19.70 12.61
N ARG A 84 4.46 -19.34 13.64
CA ARG A 84 4.91 -19.36 15.04
C ARG A 84 4.85 -20.75 15.69
N SER A 85 4.23 -21.72 15.04
CA SER A 85 4.12 -23.08 15.54
C SER A 85 4.68 -24.07 14.54
N GLU A 86 5.96 -23.95 14.19
CA GLU A 86 6.71 -25.14 13.77
C GLU A 86 6.69 -26.11 14.95
N PRO A 87 5.98 -27.25 14.88
CA PRO A 87 6.13 -28.29 15.88
C PRO A 87 7.54 -28.82 15.68
N LYS A 88 8.42 -28.61 16.67
CA LYS A 88 9.79 -29.12 16.64
C LYS A 88 9.81 -30.54 16.05
N PRO A 89 10.55 -30.80 14.97
CA PRO A 89 10.48 -32.07 14.26
C PRO A 89 10.80 -33.20 15.22
N LYS A 90 9.95 -34.23 15.25
CA LYS A 90 10.03 -35.44 16.10
C LYS A 90 11.39 -36.16 16.08
N VAL A 91 12.28 -35.79 15.17
CA VAL A 91 13.65 -36.30 15.02
C VAL A 91 14.46 -36.20 16.33
N GLU A 92 14.21 -35.19 17.16
CA GLU A 92 14.93 -35.04 18.43
C GLU A 92 14.42 -35.98 19.54
N ARG A 93 13.16 -36.42 19.47
CA ARG A 93 12.64 -37.47 20.37
C ARG A 93 13.18 -38.85 19.99
N ALA A 94 13.24 -39.17 18.70
CA ALA A 94 13.79 -40.44 18.24
C ALA A 94 15.28 -40.59 18.60
N LYS A 95 16.07 -39.51 18.55
CA LYS A 95 17.47 -39.55 19.01
C LYS A 95 17.61 -39.82 20.51
N LYS A 96 16.70 -39.29 21.35
CA LYS A 96 16.76 -39.51 22.81
C LYS A 96 16.40 -40.94 23.22
N GLU A 97 15.47 -41.59 22.52
CA GLU A 97 15.06 -42.97 22.82
C GLU A 97 16.10 -44.01 22.36
N VAL A 98 16.93 -43.68 21.39
CA VAL A 98 18.02 -44.55 20.91
C VAL A 98 19.31 -44.38 21.74
N LEU A 99 19.42 -43.27 22.48
CA LEU A 99 20.57 -42.95 23.35
C LEU A 99 20.33 -43.28 24.83
N ALA A 100 19.17 -43.83 25.19
CA ALA A 100 18.81 -44.29 26.53
C ALA A 100 18.77 -45.83 26.57
#